data_AF-A0A1F2VSZ6-F1
#
_entry.id   AF-A0A1F2VSZ6-F1
#
_cell.length_a   1.000
_cell.length_b   1.000
_cell.length_c   1.000
_cell.angle_alpha   90.00
_cell.angle_beta   90.00
_cell.angle_gamma   90.00
#
_symmetry.space_group_name_H-M   'P 1'
#
loop_
_entity.id
_entity.type
_entity.pdbx_description
1 polymer ?
#
loop_
_entity_poly.entity_id
_entity_poly.type
_entity_poly.pdbx_seq_one_letter_code
_entity_poly.pdbx_strand_id
1 'polypeptide(L)'
;MKRRNLLKKRTSDMIRWQLRMRNRYLTCGITQSAAAGYSVVTLPHRDGRSGTVEIFRDLASALQRHAAIVDRLRSSGWSIASYTQ
;
A
#
# COMPACT_ATOMS: atom_id res chain seq x y z
N MET A 1 -3.53 -23.67 23.22
CA MET A 1 -3.09 -23.02 21.96
C MET A 1 -4.17 -22.03 21.49
N LYS A 2 -4.14 -20.77 21.95
CA LYS A 2 -5.11 -19.72 21.57
C LYS A 2 -4.37 -18.63 20.81
N ARG A 3 -4.41 -18.66 19.46
CA ARG A 3 -3.92 -17.56 18.60
C ARG A 3 -4.92 -16.40 18.71
N ARG A 4 -4.79 -15.61 19.77
CA ARG A 4 -5.64 -14.44 20.04
C ARG A 4 -5.34 -13.36 19.00
N ASN A 5 -6.35 -13.01 18.21
CA ASN A 5 -6.62 -11.72 17.56
C ASN A 5 -5.54 -10.61 17.70
N LEU A 6 -4.42 -10.77 17.01
CA LEU A 6 -3.42 -9.70 16.82
C LEU A 6 -3.68 -8.85 15.56
N LEU A 7 -4.70 -9.18 14.77
CA LEU A 7 -5.04 -8.49 13.52
C LEU A 7 -6.02 -7.31 13.71
N LYS A 8 -6.53 -7.08 14.93
CA LYS A 8 -7.54 -6.04 15.21
C LYS A 8 -6.96 -4.72 15.76
N LYS A 9 -5.63 -4.58 15.80
CA LYS A 9 -4.92 -3.32 16.08
C LYS A 9 -3.92 -3.07 14.95
N ARG A 10 -4.30 -2.26 13.95
CA ARG A 10 -3.44 -1.43 13.06
C ARG A 10 -4.08 -1.03 11.71
N THR A 11 -5.38 -1.20 11.52
CA THR A 11 -6.06 -0.66 10.32
C THR A 11 -6.32 0.85 10.39
N SER A 12 -6.00 1.52 11.50
CA SER A 12 -6.41 2.92 11.73
C SER A 12 -5.50 3.98 11.10
N ASP A 13 -4.32 3.61 10.59
CA ASP A 13 -3.35 4.53 9.96
C ASP A 13 -2.78 3.91 8.67
N MET A 14 -3.65 3.36 7.83
CA MET A 14 -3.23 2.71 6.60
C MET A 14 -3.97 3.28 5.39
N ILE A 15 -3.33 4.24 4.73
CA ILE A 15 -3.77 4.72 3.42
C ILE A 15 -3.56 3.60 2.42
N ARG A 16 -4.60 3.19 1.71
CA ARG A 16 -4.52 2.11 0.72
C ARG A 16 -5.30 2.49 -0.52
N TRP A 17 -4.64 2.46 -1.67
CA TRP A 17 -5.26 2.70 -2.96
C TRP A 17 -5.18 1.42 -3.76
N GLN A 18 -6.33 0.96 -4.25
CA GLN A 18 -6.40 -0.15 -5.19
C GLN A 18 -6.54 0.43 -6.59
N LEU A 19 -5.62 0.03 -7.47
CA LEU A 19 -5.62 0.39 -8.87
C LEU A 19 -6.01 -0.82 -9.70
N ARG A 20 -6.72 -0.57 -10.79
CA ARG A 20 -7.15 -1.57 -11.75
C ARG A 20 -6.71 -1.20 -13.15
N MET A 21 -6.21 -2.19 -13.87
CA MET A 21 -5.99 -2.12 -15.31
C MET A 21 -6.56 -3.40 -15.92
N ARG A 22 -7.63 -3.28 -16.72
CA ARG A 22 -8.38 -4.42 -17.26
C ARG A 22 -8.80 -5.39 -16.13
N ASN A 23 -8.25 -6.62 -16.13
CA ASN A 23 -8.49 -7.66 -15.13
C ASN A 23 -7.31 -7.84 -14.15
N ARG A 24 -6.46 -6.82 -14.01
CA ARG A 24 -5.33 -6.79 -13.07
C ARG A 24 -5.62 -5.78 -11.97
N TYR A 25 -5.29 -6.15 -10.75
CA TYR A 25 -5.39 -5.30 -9.58
C TYR A 25 -4.02 -5.14 -8.94
N LEU A 26 -3.76 -3.94 -8.47
CA LEU A 26 -2.56 -3.59 -7.72
C LEU A 26 -2.99 -2.77 -6.52
N THR A 27 -2.38 -3.03 -5.37
CA THR A 27 -2.58 -2.23 -4.17
C THR A 27 -1.32 -1.43 -3.90
N CYS A 28 -1.46 -0.13 -3.73
CA CYS A 28 -0.40 0.74 -3.25
C CYS A 28 -0.88 1.36 -1.93
N GLY A 29 -0.16 1.14 -0.84
CA GLY A 29 -0.57 1.66 0.46
C GLY A 29 0.60 2.02 1.35
N ILE A 30 0.31 2.80 2.38
CA ILE A 30 1.26 3.22 3.41
C ILE A 30 0.81 2.56 4.70
N THR A 31 1.73 1.97 5.43
CA THR A 31 1.48 1.41 6.77
C THR A 31 2.58 1.82 7.73
N GLN A 32 2.24 2.04 8.99
CA GLN A 32 3.24 2.31 10.01
C GLN A 32 4.01 1.02 10.34
N SER A 33 5.33 1.06 10.14
CA SER A 33 6.24 -0.04 10.48
C SER A 33 6.41 -0.18 11.99
N ALA A 34 6.80 -1.37 12.46
CA ALA A 34 7.09 -1.63 13.87
C ALA A 34 8.34 -0.88 14.38
N ALA A 35 9.25 -0.50 13.48
CA ALA A 35 10.54 0.12 13.83
C ALA A 35 10.54 1.67 13.79
N ALA A 36 9.41 2.30 14.13
CA ALA A 36 9.24 3.77 14.13
C ALA A 36 9.45 4.44 12.76
N GLY A 37 8.88 3.85 11.69
CA GLY A 37 8.89 4.42 10.35
C GLY A 37 7.62 4.09 9.58
N TYR A 38 7.58 4.43 8.30
CA TYR A 38 6.47 4.20 7.39
C TYR A 38 6.90 3.29 6.26
N SER A 39 6.03 2.38 5.86
CA SER A 39 6.30 1.45 4.77
C SER A 39 5.31 1.70 3.64
N VAL A 40 5.83 2.00 2.46
CA VAL A 40 5.05 2.04 1.22
C VAL A 40 5.10 0.65 0.61
N VAL A 41 3.93 0.04 0.47
CA VAL A 41 3.76 -1.33 0.01
C VAL A 41 3.03 -1.31 -1.33
N THR A 42 3.65 -1.92 -2.34
CA THR A 42 3.07 -2.10 -3.68
C THR A 42 2.89 -3.58 -3.93
N LEU A 43 1.64 -4.04 -4.01
CA LEU A 43 1.28 -5.46 -4.10
C LEU A 43 0.39 -5.73 -5.31
N PRO A 44 0.89 -6.43 -6.35
CA PRO A 44 0.04 -6.96 -7.41
C PRO A 44 -0.79 -8.14 -6.87
N HIS A 45 -2.08 -8.17 -7.18
CA HIS A 45 -3.01 -9.20 -6.65
C HIS A 45 -2.85 -10.57 -7.30
N ARG A 46 -2.36 -10.65 -8.55
CA ARG A 46 -2.14 -11.93 -9.23
C ARG A 46 -0.92 -12.69 -8.72
N ASP A 47 0.10 -11.95 -8.26
CA ASP A 47 1.40 -12.50 -7.87
C ASP A 47 1.86 -11.84 -6.57
N GLY A 48 1.27 -12.24 -5.44
CA GLY A 48 1.57 -11.69 -4.12
C GLY A 48 3.05 -11.84 -3.67
N ARG A 49 3.85 -12.65 -4.39
CA ARG A 49 5.30 -12.78 -4.19
C ARG A 49 6.11 -11.62 -4.77
N SER A 50 5.58 -10.87 -5.72
CA SER A 50 6.28 -9.76 -6.40
C SER A 50 6.01 -8.40 -5.75
N GLY A 51 5.53 -8.40 -4.51
CA GLY A 51 5.31 -7.20 -3.74
C GLY A 51 6.61 -6.44 -3.48
N THR A 52 6.56 -5.12 -3.60
CA THR A 52 7.66 -4.23 -3.22
C THR A 52 7.30 -3.53 -1.91
N VAL A 53 8.28 -3.47 -0.99
CA VAL A 53 8.14 -2.74 0.26
C VAL A 53 9.29 -1.74 0.34
N GLU A 54 8.96 -0.46 0.44
CA GLU A 54 9.91 0.63 0.64
C GLU A 54 9.71 1.21 2.04
N ILE A 55 10.80 1.46 2.79
CA ILE A 55 10.75 1.97 4.17
C ILE A 55 11.24 3.41 4.20
N PHE A 56 10.45 4.27 4.84
CA PHE A 56 10.68 5.69 5.03
C PHE A 56 10.71 6.02 6.52
N ARG A 57 11.48 7.04 6.90
CA ARG A 57 11.58 7.49 8.29
C ARG A 57 10.42 8.40 8.68
N ASP A 58 9.90 9.18 7.73
CA ASP A 58 8.84 10.16 7.93
C ASP A 58 7.62 9.89 7.02
N LEU A 59 6.46 10.36 7.47
CA LEU A 59 5.19 10.17 6.77
C LEU A 59 5.13 10.95 5.45
N ALA A 60 5.71 12.15 5.41
CA ALA A 60 5.67 13.01 4.24
C ALA A 60 6.36 12.36 3.03
N SER A 61 7.54 11.79 3.23
CA SER A 61 8.29 11.05 2.20
C SER A 61 7.54 9.80 1.76
N ALA A 62 6.90 9.08 2.67
CA ALA A 62 6.08 7.91 2.34
C ALA A 62 4.85 8.30 1.50
N LEU A 63 4.17 9.40 1.84
CA LEU A 63 3.03 9.94 1.08
C LEU A 63 3.44 10.42 -0.30
N GLN A 64 4.53 11.17 -0.40
CA GLN A 64 5.06 11.63 -1.68
C GLN A 64 5.44 10.45 -2.57
N ARG A 65 6.06 9.42 -2.01
CA ARG A 65 6.37 8.20 -2.76
C ARG A 65 5.12 7.47 -3.24
N HIS A 66 4.13 7.30 -2.36
CA HIS A 66 2.86 6.68 -2.70
C HIS A 66 2.16 7.43 -3.84
N ALA A 67 2.07 8.77 -3.75
CA ALA A 67 1.50 9.62 -4.77
C ALA A 67 2.25 9.48 -6.11
N ALA A 68 3.59 9.47 -6.10
CA ALA A 68 4.40 9.30 -7.30
C ALA A 68 4.20 7.92 -7.97
N ILE A 69 4.06 6.84 -7.18
CA ILE A 69 3.77 5.50 -7.70
C ILE A 69 2.40 5.49 -8.37
N VAL A 70 1.39 6.02 -7.69
CA VAL A 70 0.03 6.09 -8.22
C VAL A 70 -0.02 6.92 -9.50
N ASP A 71 0.62 8.09 -9.52
CA ASP A 71 0.64 8.97 -10.69
C ASP A 71 1.26 8.26 -11.89
N ARG A 72 2.42 7.63 -11.72
CA ARG A 72 3.07 6.83 -12.76
C ARG A 72 2.19 5.68 -13.27
N LEU A 73 1.50 4.99 -12.37
CA LEU A 73 0.55 3.94 -12.75
C LEU A 73 -0.62 4.51 -13.55
N ARG A 74 -1.15 5.67 -13.15
CA ARG A 74 -2.22 6.36 -13.87
C ARG A 74 -1.78 6.76 -15.28
N SER A 75 -0.61 7.35 -15.44
CA SER A 75 -0.03 7.68 -16.75
C SER A 75 0.20 6.44 -17.61
N SER A 76 0.39 5.27 -17.00
CA SER A 76 0.53 3.98 -17.69
C SER A 76 -0.81 3.31 -18.03
N GLY A 77 -1.95 3.93 -17.70
CA GLY A 77 -3.30 3.42 -18.00
C GLY A 77 -3.99 2.68 -16.86
N TRP A 78 -3.47 2.72 -15.63
CA TRP A 78 -4.17 2.22 -14.46
C TRP A 78 -5.20 3.24 -13.98
N SER A 79 -6.33 2.78 -13.48
CA SER A 79 -7.36 3.62 -12.86
C SER A 79 -7.52 3.28 -11.39
N ILE A 80 -7.87 4.27 -10.56
CA ILE A 80 -8.20 4.02 -9.15
C ILE A 80 -9.54 3.29 -9.10
N ALA A 81 -9.56 2.12 -8.46
CA ALA A 81 -10.77 1.32 -8.25
C ALA A 81 -11.40 1.58 -6.87
N SER A 82 -10.56 1.77 -5.85
CA SER A 82 -10.99 2.10 -4.48
C SER A 82 -9.84 2.71 -3.69
N TYR A 83 -10.16 3.42 -2.62
CA TYR A 83 -9.18 3.90 -1.66
C TYR A 83 -9.73 3.88 -0.24
N THR A 84 -8.84 3.73 0.74
CA THR A 84 -9.11 3.95 2.16
C THR A 84 -8.11 4.96 2.70
N GLN A 85 -8.57 5.81 3.62
CA GLN A 85 -7.74 6.74 4.39
C GLN A 85 -7.73 6.30 5.85
#